data_AF-A0A318QWM0-F1
#
_entry.id   AF-A0A318QWM0-F1
#
_cell.length_a   1.000
_cell.length_b   1.000
_cell.length_c   1.000
_cell.angle_alpha   90.00
_cell.angle_beta   90.00
_cell.angle_gamma   90.00
#
_symmetry.space_group_name_H-M   'P 1'
#
loop_
_entity.id
_entity.type
_entity.pdbx_description
1 polymer ?
#
loop_
_entity_poly.entity_id
_entity_poly.type
_entity_poly.pdbx_seq_one_letter_code
_entity_poly.pdbx_strand_id
1 'polypeptide(L)'
;MNGSGAQILIGTNTYTGSTSVKNGTLGLGEAGSIADSSIVDVSQGAIFDISQTNSGASVKDMGGAGGIDLGSQTLTLTAADPDTVYSGVASGSGGLTVSGGTETLSGANTYTGVTTVASG
;
A
#
# COMPACT_ATOMS: atom_id res chain seq x y z
N MET A 1 -12.18 -0.27 6.62
CA MET A 1 -12.10 -1.42 7.56
C MET A 1 -12.09 -0.89 8.99
N ASN A 2 -13.08 -1.25 9.82
CA ASN A 2 -13.22 -0.70 11.17
C ASN A 2 -13.04 -1.75 12.29
N GLY A 3 -13.04 -3.05 11.98
CA GLY A 3 -12.82 -4.13 12.94
C GLY A 3 -11.35 -4.51 13.07
N SER A 4 -10.98 -5.17 14.16
CA SER A 4 -9.59 -5.60 14.42
C SER A 4 -9.18 -6.88 13.68
N GLY A 5 -10.08 -7.49 12.91
CA GLY A 5 -9.83 -8.72 12.17
C GLY A 5 -9.07 -8.48 10.86
N ALA A 6 -8.75 -9.58 10.18
CA ALA A 6 -8.19 -9.57 8.84
C ALA A 6 -9.29 -9.72 7.80
N GLN A 7 -9.29 -8.86 6.78
CA GLN A 7 -10.04 -9.04 5.53
C GLN A 7 -9.04 -9.25 4.42
N ILE A 8 -9.24 -10.28 3.61
CA ILE A 8 -8.42 -10.51 2.42
C ILE A 8 -9.30 -10.33 1.19
N LEU A 9 -8.83 -9.54 0.22
CA LEU A 9 -9.45 -9.40 -1.09
C LEU A 9 -8.64 -10.27 -2.07
N ILE A 10 -9.32 -11.21 -2.73
CA ILE A 10 -8.69 -12.15 -3.68
C ILE A 10 -9.05 -11.88 -5.15
N GLY A 11 -10.03 -10.99 -5.39
CA GLY A 11 -10.45 -10.57 -6.72
C GLY A 11 -10.05 -9.13 -7.04
N THR A 12 -10.22 -8.75 -8.30
CA THR A 12 -10.05 -7.36 -8.76
C THR A 12 -11.22 -6.50 -8.30
N ASN A 13 -10.94 -5.43 -7.58
CA ASN A 13 -11.91 -4.43 -7.15
C ASN A 13 -11.69 -3.14 -7.94
N THR A 14 -12.71 -2.68 -8.66
CA THR A 14 -12.65 -1.55 -9.59
C THR A 14 -13.24 -0.26 -9.02
N TYR A 15 -13.39 -0.19 -7.70
CA TYR A 15 -13.82 1.04 -7.06
C TYR A 15 -12.71 2.10 -7.14
N THR A 16 -13.11 3.36 -7.29
CA THR A 16 -12.18 4.47 -7.49
C THR A 16 -12.01 5.36 -6.26
N GLY A 17 -12.81 5.13 -5.22
CA GLY A 17 -12.73 5.87 -3.96
C GLY A 17 -11.52 5.47 -3.11
N SER A 18 -11.39 6.11 -1.96
CA SER A 18 -10.33 5.84 -1.00
C SER A 18 -10.50 4.48 -0.32
N THR A 19 -9.39 3.76 -0.14
CA THR A 19 -9.31 2.60 0.75
C THR A 19 -8.80 3.05 2.11
N SER A 20 -9.66 3.02 3.13
CA SER A 20 -9.26 3.37 4.51
C SER A 20 -9.18 2.13 5.41
N VAL A 21 -8.00 1.92 5.98
CA VAL A 21 -7.72 0.83 6.94
C VAL A 21 -7.60 1.46 8.33
N LYS A 22 -8.71 1.52 9.07
CA LYS A 22 -8.75 2.19 10.39
C LYS A 22 -8.23 1.30 11.50
N ASN A 23 -8.45 -0.01 11.40
CA ASN A 23 -8.04 -1.04 12.36
C ASN A 23 -7.80 -2.37 11.62
N GLY A 24 -7.09 -3.29 12.27
CA GLY A 24 -6.88 -4.65 11.77
C GLY A 24 -6.00 -4.69 10.52
N THR A 25 -6.17 -5.74 9.72
CA THR A 25 -5.37 -5.96 8.50
C THR A 25 -6.28 -6.01 7.28
N LEU A 26 -6.02 -5.17 6.28
CA LEU A 26 -6.53 -5.35 4.92
C LEU A 26 -5.45 -6.02 4.07
N GLY A 27 -5.68 -7.27 3.71
CA GLY A 27 -4.82 -8.05 2.82
C GLY A 27 -5.30 -8.04 1.38
N LEU A 28 -4.36 -8.04 0.44
CA LEU A 28 -4.57 -8.51 -0.93
C LEU A 28 -3.90 -9.88 -1.07
N GLY A 29 -4.63 -10.86 -1.61
CA GLY A 29 -4.12 -12.21 -1.83
C GLY A 29 -4.39 -12.67 -3.25
N GLU A 30 -3.60 -13.62 -3.75
CA GLU A 30 -3.77 -14.20 -5.10
C GLU A 30 -3.79 -13.11 -6.20
N ALA A 31 -4.93 -12.95 -6.89
CA ALA A 31 -5.17 -11.92 -7.90
C ALA A 31 -5.88 -10.66 -7.33
N GLY A 32 -5.92 -10.54 -6.01
CA GLY A 32 -6.49 -9.42 -5.29
C GLY A 32 -5.90 -8.09 -5.72
N SER A 33 -6.77 -7.16 -6.11
CA SER A 33 -6.33 -5.85 -6.60
C SER A 33 -7.31 -4.75 -6.20
N ILE A 34 -6.74 -3.57 -5.93
CA ILE A 34 -7.45 -2.31 -5.69
C ILE A 34 -6.79 -1.17 -6.49
N ALA A 35 -6.26 -1.49 -7.67
CA ALA A 35 -5.46 -0.58 -8.50
C ALA A 35 -6.11 0.77 -8.80
N ASP A 36 -7.44 0.80 -8.87
CA ASP A 36 -8.20 2.02 -9.16
C ASP A 36 -8.42 2.92 -7.94
N SER A 37 -8.14 2.42 -6.73
CA SER A 37 -8.27 3.14 -5.45
C SER A 37 -7.49 4.45 -5.50
N SER A 38 -8.17 5.55 -5.14
CA SER A 38 -7.56 6.88 -5.17
C SER A 38 -6.41 7.04 -4.19
N ILE A 39 -6.50 6.38 -3.04
CA ILE A 39 -5.48 6.35 -1.99
C ILE A 39 -5.67 5.10 -1.12
N VAL A 40 -4.59 4.56 -0.57
CA VAL A 40 -4.64 3.67 0.60
C VAL A 40 -4.18 4.44 1.84
N ASP A 41 -5.13 4.79 2.72
CA ASP A 41 -4.85 5.48 3.98
C ASP A 41 -4.90 4.47 5.15
N VAL A 42 -3.73 4.18 5.71
CA VAL A 42 -3.55 3.20 6.80
C VAL A 42 -3.39 3.95 8.12
N SER A 43 -4.37 3.81 9.00
CA SER A 43 -4.29 4.40 10.34
C SER A 43 -3.25 3.71 11.21
N GLN A 44 -2.69 4.43 12.19
CA GLN A 44 -1.74 3.86 13.14
C GLN A 44 -2.30 2.60 13.82
N GLY A 45 -1.49 1.54 13.88
CA GLY A 45 -1.89 0.25 14.45
C GLY A 45 -2.68 -0.66 13.51
N ALA A 46 -3.03 -0.20 12.30
CA ALA A 46 -3.58 -1.02 11.24
C ALA A 46 -2.49 -1.43 10.22
N ILE A 47 -2.80 -2.43 9.40
CA ILE A 47 -1.88 -2.99 8.40
C ILE A 47 -2.58 -3.09 7.04
N PHE A 48 -1.89 -2.64 6.00
CA PHE A 48 -2.19 -3.04 4.62
C PHE A 48 -1.15 -4.07 4.17
N ASP A 49 -1.61 -5.25 3.77
CA ASP A 49 -0.76 -6.42 3.51
C ASP A 49 -0.91 -6.85 2.04
N ILE A 50 0.19 -6.87 1.28
CA ILE A 50 0.21 -7.37 -0.10
C ILE A 50 1.07 -8.63 -0.25
N SER A 51 1.54 -9.20 0.86
CA SER A 51 2.51 -10.30 0.90
C SER A 51 2.00 -11.56 0.19
N GLN A 52 0.67 -11.71 0.10
CA GLN A 52 -0.01 -12.88 -0.46
C GLN A 52 -0.43 -12.69 -1.93
N THR A 53 -0.14 -11.54 -2.54
CA THR A 53 -0.43 -11.31 -3.97
C THR A 53 0.51 -12.11 -4.85
N ASN A 54 0.06 -12.52 -6.05
CA ASN A 54 0.90 -13.25 -7.00
C ASN A 54 1.96 -12.36 -7.68
N SER A 55 1.63 -11.09 -7.92
CA SER A 55 2.43 -10.19 -8.76
C SER A 55 2.59 -8.78 -8.16
N GLY A 56 2.48 -8.65 -6.85
CA GLY A 56 2.43 -7.36 -6.17
C GLY A 56 1.10 -6.64 -6.35
N ALA A 57 1.11 -5.34 -6.05
CA ALA A 57 -0.07 -4.50 -6.05
C ALA A 57 0.23 -3.12 -6.64
N SER A 58 -0.80 -2.50 -7.21
CA SER A 58 -0.77 -1.10 -7.60
C SER A 58 -1.86 -0.35 -6.86
N VAL A 59 -1.61 0.93 -6.59
CA VAL A 59 -2.59 1.93 -6.12
C VAL A 59 -2.23 3.27 -6.73
N LYS A 60 -3.10 4.29 -6.62
CA LYS A 60 -2.73 5.64 -7.08
C LYS A 60 -1.78 6.29 -6.09
N ASP A 61 -2.21 6.38 -4.83
CA ASP A 61 -1.51 7.08 -3.75
C ASP A 61 -1.50 6.24 -2.46
N MET A 62 -0.60 6.57 -1.53
CA MET A 62 -0.52 5.93 -0.21
C MET A 62 -0.28 6.94 0.90
N GLY A 63 -0.88 6.71 2.07
CA GLY A 63 -0.74 7.64 3.19
C GLY A 63 -1.04 7.01 4.54
N GLY A 64 -0.92 7.83 5.58
CA GLY A 64 -1.22 7.45 6.96
C GLY A 64 0.02 7.03 7.75
N ALA A 65 -0.23 6.43 8.92
CA ALA A 65 0.79 6.12 9.94
C ALA A 65 0.84 4.63 10.32
N GLY A 66 0.05 3.79 9.65
CA GLY A 66 -0.01 2.35 9.86
C GLY A 66 1.05 1.58 9.07
N GLY A 67 1.09 0.27 9.29
CA GLY A 67 2.05 -0.62 8.64
C GLY A 67 1.66 -0.98 7.21
N ILE A 68 2.67 -1.17 6.35
CA ILE A 68 2.50 -1.85 5.07
C ILE A 68 3.40 -3.10 5.07
N ASP A 69 2.79 -4.27 4.94
CA ASP A 69 3.52 -5.53 4.76
C ASP A 69 3.64 -5.83 3.26
N LEU A 70 4.84 -5.66 2.72
CA LEU A 70 5.13 -5.95 1.32
C LEU A 70 5.36 -7.44 1.09
N GLY A 71 5.71 -8.22 2.13
CA GLY A 71 6.26 -9.56 1.94
C GLY A 71 7.46 -9.53 1.00
N SER A 72 7.42 -10.32 -0.07
CA SER A 72 8.40 -10.29 -1.16
C SER A 72 7.99 -9.41 -2.36
N GLN A 73 6.86 -8.71 -2.26
CA GLN A 73 6.18 -8.12 -3.40
C GLN A 73 6.45 -6.64 -3.58
N THR A 74 6.20 -6.13 -4.78
CA THR A 74 6.34 -4.70 -5.08
C THR A 74 5.00 -3.99 -4.97
N LEU A 75 4.96 -2.89 -4.22
CA LEU A 75 3.87 -1.92 -4.27
C LEU A 75 4.20 -0.84 -5.31
N THR A 76 3.27 -0.56 -6.22
CA THR A 76 3.42 0.48 -7.24
C THR A 76 2.44 1.62 -7.01
N LEU A 77 2.97 2.84 -6.87
CA LEU A 77 2.20 4.08 -6.82
C LEU A 77 2.16 4.71 -8.21
N THR A 78 0.95 4.84 -8.74
CA THR A 78 0.74 5.28 -10.13
C THR A 78 0.47 6.77 -10.28
N ALA A 79 0.05 7.44 -9.22
CA ALA A 79 -0.24 8.86 -9.18
C ALA A 79 -0.19 9.40 -7.73
N ALA A 80 0.98 9.31 -7.10
CA ALA A 80 1.19 9.74 -5.72
C ALA A 80 0.99 11.26 -5.57
N ASP A 81 0.28 11.68 -4.55
CA ASP A 81 -0.03 13.09 -4.31
C ASP A 81 1.10 13.74 -3.49
N PRO A 82 1.76 14.82 -3.98
CA PRO A 82 2.83 15.48 -3.25
C PRO A 82 2.43 16.06 -1.88
N ASP A 83 1.14 16.30 -1.65
CA ASP A 83 0.62 16.77 -0.36
C ASP A 83 0.31 15.61 0.62
N THR A 84 0.33 14.37 0.14
CA THR A 84 0.18 13.17 0.98
C THR A 84 1.52 12.78 1.61
N VAL A 85 1.47 12.43 2.90
CA VAL A 85 2.64 11.92 3.64
C VAL A 85 2.33 10.54 4.21
N TYR A 86 3.15 9.56 3.87
CA TYR A 86 3.21 8.30 4.58
C TYR A 86 4.24 8.38 5.72
N SER A 87 3.74 8.29 6.95
CA SER A 87 4.52 8.33 8.20
C SER A 87 4.62 6.97 8.89
N GLY A 88 3.99 5.95 8.30
CA GLY A 88 4.05 4.57 8.76
C GLY A 88 5.36 3.88 8.39
N VAL A 89 5.38 2.56 8.57
CA VAL A 89 6.52 1.71 8.23
C VAL A 89 6.08 0.68 7.21
N ALA A 90 6.67 0.75 6.01
CA ALA A 90 6.65 -0.36 5.07
C ALA A 90 7.79 -1.34 5.40
N SER A 91 7.48 -2.64 5.36
CA SER A 91 8.40 -3.72 5.73
C SER A 91 8.33 -4.90 4.76
N GLY A 92 9.34 -5.77 4.78
CA GLY A 92 9.42 -6.97 3.94
C GLY A 92 10.66 -6.98 3.04
N SER A 93 10.88 -8.08 2.33
CA SER A 93 11.94 -8.15 1.31
C SER A 93 11.54 -7.53 -0.03
N GLY A 94 10.26 -7.19 -0.18
CA GLY A 94 9.67 -6.50 -1.31
C GLY A 94 10.11 -5.04 -1.45
N GLY A 95 9.60 -4.37 -2.49
CA GLY A 95 10.04 -3.03 -2.89
C GLY A 95 8.90 -2.05 -3.13
N LEU A 96 9.28 -0.82 -3.45
CA LEU A 96 8.37 0.28 -3.78
C LEU A 96 8.70 0.82 -5.16
N THR A 97 7.70 1.03 -5.99
CA THR A 97 7.85 1.74 -7.27
C THR A 97 6.96 2.98 -7.25
N VAL A 98 7.55 4.15 -7.42
CA VAL A 98 6.84 5.40 -7.69
C VAL A 98 6.88 5.62 -9.19
N SER A 99 5.80 5.25 -9.88
CA SER A 99 5.71 5.37 -11.35
C SER A 99 5.08 6.68 -11.82
N GLY A 100 4.40 7.41 -10.92
CA GLY A 100 3.82 8.72 -11.18
C GLY A 100 3.61 9.50 -9.89
N GLY A 101 3.85 10.81 -9.94
CA GLY A 101 3.66 11.71 -8.80
C GLY A 101 4.86 11.78 -7.86
N THR A 102 4.63 12.23 -6.62
CA THR A 102 5.66 12.36 -5.58
C THR A 102 5.15 11.73 -4.30
N GLU A 103 5.93 10.80 -3.73
CA GLU A 103 5.61 10.15 -2.45
C GLU A 103 6.56 10.64 -1.36
N THR A 104 6.01 11.12 -0.24
CA THR A 104 6.80 11.54 0.92
C THR A 104 6.79 10.46 2.01
N LEU A 105 7.91 9.75 2.12
CA LEU A 105 8.16 8.78 3.19
C LEU A 105 8.84 9.45 4.39
N SER A 106 8.09 9.64 5.49
CA SER A 106 8.62 10.25 6.73
C SER A 106 8.89 9.24 7.85
N GLY A 107 8.33 8.04 7.75
CA GLY A 107 8.60 6.94 8.69
C GLY A 107 9.89 6.18 8.38
N ALA A 108 10.37 5.44 9.39
CA ALA A 108 11.55 4.59 9.27
C ALA A 108 11.19 3.27 8.55
N ASN A 109 11.13 3.32 7.23
CA ASN A 109 10.86 2.14 6.40
C ASN A 109 11.96 1.08 6.56
N THR A 110 11.54 -0.19 6.61
CA THR A 110 12.43 -1.33 6.90
C THR A 110 12.44 -2.37 5.78
N TYR A 111 11.74 -2.11 4.67
CA TYR A 111 11.80 -2.99 3.52
C TYR A 111 13.20 -3.00 2.90
N THR A 112 13.61 -4.15 2.38
CA THR A 112 14.98 -4.33 1.85
C THR A 112 15.02 -4.45 0.33
N GLY A 113 13.87 -4.53 -0.33
CA GLY A 113 13.80 -4.56 -1.78
C GLY A 113 14.04 -3.19 -2.42
N VAL A 114 14.07 -3.17 -3.74
CA VAL A 114 14.44 -1.98 -4.51
C VAL A 114 13.34 -0.92 -4.41
N THR A 115 13.76 0.34 -4.19
CA THR A 115 12.94 1.51 -4.48
C THR A 115 13.22 1.98 -5.90
N THR A 116 12.19 2.04 -6.74
CA THR A 116 12.29 2.56 -8.12
C THR A 116 11.51 3.85 -8.24
N VAL A 117 12.13 4.89 -8.80
CA VAL A 117 11.47 6.15 -9.16
C VAL A 117 11.47 6.24 -10.69
N ALA A 118 10.34 5.93 -11.31
CA ALA A 118 10.23 5.82 -12.77
C ALA A 118 9.75 7.11 -13.45
N SER A 119 9.08 7.99 -12.71
CA SER A 119 8.85 9.38 -13.10
C SER A 119 8.85 10.27 -11.86
N GLY A 120 9.18 11.54 -12.05
CA GLY A 120 9.17 12.59 -11.01
C GLY A 120 8.50 13.84 -11.54
#